data_AF-A0A494R395-F1
#
_entry.id   AF-A0A494R395-F1
#
_cell.length_a   1.000
_cell.length_b   1.000
_cell.length_c   1.000
_cell.angle_alpha   90.00
_cell.angle_beta   90.00
_cell.angle_gamma   90.00
#
_symmetry.space_group_name_H-M   'P 1'
#
loop_
_entity.id
_entity.type
_entity.pdbx_description
1 polymer ?
#
loop_
_entity_poly.entity_id
_entity_poly.type
_entity_poly.pdbx_seq_one_letter_code
_entity_poly.pdbx_strand_id
1 'polypeptide(L)'
;MWFGIIELITKIYFMKIIKFKSDEDYAVFFAPLLFSLAQIANDYGFQCKGDIFINCLDETIMCVEGYDVRIRSDVSLTFVKEVGIAIRRFKNKEVQLFHGGFVVTNKQIKMLVEMGQQPS
;
A
#
# COMPACT_ATOMS: atom_id res chain seq x y z
N MET A 1 34.48 0.25 -10.98
CA MET A 1 34.04 0.75 -9.65
C MET A 1 32.54 1.05 -9.56
N TRP A 2 31.80 1.16 -10.69
CA TRP A 2 30.36 1.43 -10.71
C TRP A 2 29.44 0.23 -10.44
N PHE A 3 29.87 -1.00 -10.73
CA PHE A 3 29.06 -2.20 -10.50
C PHE A 3 28.81 -2.51 -9.01
N GLY A 4 29.75 -2.16 -8.13
CA GLY A 4 29.61 -2.42 -6.68
C GLY A 4 28.60 -1.52 -5.98
N ILE A 5 28.37 -0.29 -6.47
CA ILE A 5 27.40 0.65 -5.86
C ILE A 5 25.97 0.24 -6.23
N ILE A 6 25.72 -0.18 -7.48
CA ILE A 6 24.39 -0.67 -7.88
C ILE A 6 24.06 -1.94 -7.09
N GLU A 7 24.98 -2.90 -6.98
CA GLU A 7 24.74 -4.14 -6.22
C GLU A 7 24.55 -3.88 -4.71
N LEU A 8 25.24 -2.90 -4.15
CA LEU A 8 25.06 -2.45 -2.77
C LEU A 8 23.74 -1.71 -2.57
N ILE A 9 23.32 -0.86 -3.52
CA ILE A 9 22.01 -0.19 -3.49
C ILE A 9 20.89 -1.21 -3.64
N THR A 10 21.02 -2.20 -4.54
CA THR A 10 20.05 -3.29 -4.68
C THR A 10 19.99 -4.13 -3.40
N LYS A 11 21.13 -4.46 -2.77
CA LYS A 11 21.17 -5.20 -1.48
C LYS A 11 20.63 -4.37 -0.30
N ILE A 12 20.84 -3.07 -0.27
CA ILE A 12 20.30 -2.16 0.76
C ILE A 12 18.79 -1.96 0.56
N TYR A 13 18.30 -1.84 -0.69
CA TYR A 13 16.86 -1.82 -0.98
C TYR A 13 16.18 -3.17 -0.73
N PHE A 14 16.91 -4.29 -0.85
CA PHE A 14 16.41 -5.62 -0.43
C PHE A 14 16.46 -5.85 1.09
N MET A 15 17.14 -4.98 1.85
CA MET A 15 17.28 -5.10 3.31
C MET A 15 16.12 -4.47 4.07
N LYS A 16 14.95 -5.07 3.91
CA LYS A 16 13.99 -5.39 4.99
C LYS A 16 12.80 -6.20 4.47
N ILE A 17 13.05 -7.14 3.56
CA ILE A 17 12.01 -8.11 3.20
C ILE A 17 11.77 -8.99 4.42
N ILE A 18 10.62 -8.81 5.03
CA ILE A 18 10.12 -9.70 6.08
C ILE A 18 9.99 -11.08 5.45
N LYS A 19 10.63 -12.07 6.08
CA LYS A 19 10.78 -13.40 5.49
C LYS A 19 9.50 -14.21 5.69
N PHE A 20 8.59 -14.14 4.73
CA PHE A 20 7.66 -15.24 4.50
C PHE A 20 8.45 -16.47 4.04
N LYS A 21 8.04 -17.68 4.42
CA LYS A 21 8.79 -18.90 4.07
C LYS A 21 8.62 -19.26 2.59
N SER A 22 7.57 -18.74 1.96
CA SER A 22 7.26 -18.86 0.53
C SER A 22 6.37 -17.71 0.08
N ASP A 23 6.24 -17.53 -1.23
CA ASP A 23 5.29 -16.58 -1.83
C ASP A 23 3.83 -16.99 -1.55
N GLU A 24 3.57 -18.29 -1.37
CA GLU A 24 2.26 -18.82 -1.00
C GLU A 24 1.88 -18.40 0.43
N ASP A 25 2.82 -18.50 1.37
CA ASP A 25 2.61 -18.01 2.75
C ASP A 25 2.32 -16.51 2.78
N TYR A 26 3.02 -15.73 1.94
CA TYR A 26 2.75 -14.30 1.75
C TYR A 26 1.33 -14.05 1.23
N ALA A 27 0.95 -14.72 0.14
CA ALA A 27 -0.36 -14.58 -0.49
C ALA A 27 -1.48 -14.96 0.48
N VAL A 28 -1.35 -16.07 1.21
CA VAL A 28 -2.33 -16.52 2.20
C VAL A 28 -2.45 -15.52 3.35
N PHE A 29 -1.33 -15.00 3.85
CA PHE A 29 -1.32 -14.04 4.94
C PHE A 29 -2.03 -12.73 4.57
N PHE A 30 -1.73 -12.20 3.37
CA PHE A 30 -2.29 -10.93 2.91
C PHE A 30 -3.63 -11.05 2.19
N ALA A 31 -4.13 -12.26 1.89
CA ALA A 31 -5.39 -12.46 1.16
C ALA A 31 -6.57 -11.61 1.68
N PRO A 32 -6.83 -11.49 3.00
CA PRO A 32 -7.93 -10.66 3.50
C PRO A 32 -7.72 -9.15 3.24
N LEU A 33 -6.48 -8.69 3.34
CA LEU A 33 -6.13 -7.29 3.05
C LEU A 33 -6.23 -7.02 1.55
N LEU A 34 -5.62 -7.87 0.71
CA LEU A 34 -5.65 -7.74 -0.75
C LEU A 34 -7.09 -7.75 -1.28
N PHE A 35 -7.96 -8.59 -0.73
CA PHE A 35 -9.38 -8.59 -1.07
C PHE A 35 -10.05 -7.24 -0.76
N SER A 36 -9.81 -6.70 0.44
CA SER A 36 -10.36 -5.40 0.84
C SER A 36 -9.83 -4.25 -0.03
N LEU A 37 -8.53 -4.29 -0.37
CA LEU A 37 -7.91 -3.29 -1.24
C LEU A 37 -8.43 -3.37 -2.68
N ALA A 38 -8.68 -4.57 -3.20
CA ALA A 38 -9.29 -4.76 -4.52
C ALA A 38 -10.71 -4.21 -4.59
N GLN A 39 -11.50 -4.36 -3.54
CA GLN A 39 -12.84 -3.75 -3.48
C GLN A 39 -12.75 -2.22 -3.53
N ILE A 40 -11.91 -1.62 -2.68
CA ILE A 40 -11.71 -0.16 -2.67
C ILE A 40 -11.19 0.33 -4.03
N ALA A 41 -10.21 -0.37 -4.62
CA ALA A 41 -9.68 -0.02 -5.94
C ALA A 41 -10.77 -0.01 -7.02
N ASN A 42 -11.63 -1.02 -7.03
CA ASN A 42 -12.75 -1.14 -7.97
C ASN A 42 -13.78 -0.01 -7.80
N ASP A 43 -14.11 0.35 -6.55
CA ASP A 43 -15.02 1.47 -6.25
C ASP A 43 -14.52 2.82 -6.82
N TYR A 44 -13.22 2.94 -7.05
CA TYR A 44 -12.57 4.12 -7.65
C TYR A 44 -12.20 3.93 -9.14
N GLY A 45 -12.61 2.82 -9.77
CA GLY A 45 -12.36 2.52 -11.19
C GLY A 45 -10.94 2.05 -11.50
N PHE A 46 -10.16 1.65 -10.49
CA PHE A 46 -8.84 1.05 -10.67
C PHE A 46 -8.94 -0.46 -10.87
N GLN A 47 -7.98 -1.01 -11.61
CA GLN A 47 -7.85 -2.44 -11.82
C GLN A 47 -6.80 -3.03 -10.88
N CYS A 48 -6.91 -4.32 -10.56
CA CYS A 48 -5.93 -5.04 -9.75
C CYS A 48 -5.37 -6.26 -10.50
N LYS A 49 -4.06 -6.50 -10.35
CA LYS A 49 -3.34 -7.68 -10.82
C LYS A 49 -2.48 -8.19 -9.65
N GLY A 50 -3.05 -9.11 -8.85
CA GLY A 50 -2.40 -9.58 -7.63
C GLY A 50 -2.31 -8.47 -6.57
N ASP A 51 -1.09 -8.10 -6.21
CA ASP A 51 -0.74 -7.06 -5.25
C ASP A 51 -0.45 -5.68 -5.90
N ILE A 52 -0.61 -5.57 -7.22
CA ILE A 52 -0.43 -4.33 -7.98
C ILE A 52 -1.77 -3.80 -8.45
N PHE A 53 -1.98 -2.50 -8.29
CA PHE A 53 -3.20 -1.78 -8.66
C PHE A 53 -2.86 -0.67 -9.65
N ILE A 54 -3.63 -0.58 -10.74
CA ILE A 54 -3.34 0.27 -11.89
C ILE A 54 -4.55 1.10 -12.32
N ASN A 55 -4.29 2.25 -12.94
CA ASN A 55 -5.32 3.06 -13.60
C ASN A 55 -5.58 2.58 -15.04
N CYS A 56 -6.45 3.29 -15.76
CA CYS A 56 -6.80 2.99 -17.14
C CYS A 56 -5.66 3.21 -18.16
N LEU A 57 -4.54 3.81 -17.73
CA LEU A 57 -3.34 4.02 -18.53
C LEU A 57 -2.25 2.98 -18.19
N ASP A 58 -2.60 1.89 -17.49
CA ASP A 58 -1.68 0.85 -16.99
C ASP A 58 -0.60 1.38 -16.02
N GLU A 59 -0.79 2.57 -15.43
CA GLU A 59 0.15 3.11 -14.46
C GLU A 59 -0.16 2.59 -13.05
N THR A 60 0.86 2.18 -12.31
CA THR A 60 0.73 1.75 -10.91
C THR A 60 0.32 2.93 -10.02
N ILE A 61 -0.83 2.79 -9.36
CA ILE A 61 -1.35 3.75 -8.38
C ILE A 61 -1.18 3.26 -6.94
N MET A 62 -1.17 1.95 -6.74
CA MET A 62 -0.92 1.32 -5.46
C MET A 62 -0.24 -0.04 -5.63
N CYS A 63 0.63 -0.42 -4.69
CA CYS A 63 1.15 -1.78 -4.58
C CYS A 63 1.25 -2.21 -3.11
N VAL A 64 1.22 -3.52 -2.86
CA VAL A 64 1.55 -4.13 -1.57
C VAL A 64 2.88 -4.85 -1.71
N GLU A 65 3.92 -4.37 -1.02
CA GLU A 65 5.28 -4.90 -1.08
C GLU A 65 5.73 -5.28 0.33
N GLY A 66 5.71 -6.59 0.64
CA GLY A 66 5.98 -7.04 2.00
C GLY A 66 4.89 -6.53 2.93
N TYR A 67 5.26 -5.66 3.87
CA TYR A 67 4.31 -5.04 4.80
C TYR A 67 4.02 -3.58 4.46
N ASP A 68 4.52 -3.09 3.32
CA ASP A 68 4.29 -1.73 2.88
C ASP A 68 3.15 -1.69 1.86
N VAL A 69 2.12 -0.90 2.12
CA VAL A 69 1.13 -0.49 1.12
C VAL A 69 1.52 0.88 0.63
N ARG A 70 1.91 0.99 -0.64
CA ARG A 70 2.43 2.22 -1.24
C ARG A 70 1.41 2.78 -2.22
N ILE A 71 1.07 4.06 -2.08
CA ILE A 71 0.14 4.78 -2.95
C ILE A 71 0.88 5.96 -3.61
N ARG A 72 0.66 6.14 -4.91
CA ARG A 72 1.23 7.25 -5.69
C ARG A 72 0.69 8.61 -5.20
N SER A 73 1.50 9.67 -5.28
CA SER A 73 1.22 10.98 -4.66
C SER A 73 0.05 11.75 -5.26
N ASP A 74 -0.34 11.42 -6.49
CA ASP A 74 -1.41 12.07 -7.25
C ASP A 74 -2.78 11.38 -7.04
N VAL A 75 -2.82 10.32 -6.22
CA VAL A 75 -4.05 9.62 -5.87
C VAL A 75 -4.83 10.42 -4.82
N SER A 76 -6.16 10.42 -4.92
CA SER A 76 -7.00 11.21 -4.01
C SER A 76 -6.82 10.82 -2.54
N LEU A 77 -6.87 11.81 -1.64
CA LEU A 77 -6.79 11.56 -0.20
C LEU A 77 -7.99 10.75 0.33
N THR A 78 -9.13 10.75 -0.37
CA THR A 78 -10.28 9.90 -0.03
C THR A 78 -9.95 8.42 -0.20
N PHE A 79 -9.27 8.06 -1.30
CA PHE A 79 -8.78 6.70 -1.52
C PHE A 79 -7.74 6.31 -0.46
N VAL A 80 -6.76 7.19 -0.19
CA VAL A 80 -5.72 6.96 0.85
C VAL A 80 -6.36 6.71 2.22
N LYS A 81 -7.43 7.44 2.56
CA LYS A 81 -8.20 7.27 3.79
C LYS A 81 -8.83 5.88 3.86
N GLU A 82 -9.51 5.42 2.82
CA GLU A 82 -10.17 4.12 2.79
C GLU A 82 -9.19 2.96 2.90
N VAL A 83 -8.08 3.04 2.16
CA VAL A 83 -6.97 2.07 2.28
C VAL A 83 -6.42 2.06 3.71
N GLY A 84 -6.20 3.23 4.31
CA GLY A 84 -5.75 3.34 5.70
C GLY A 84 -6.73 2.72 6.72
N ILE A 85 -8.04 2.79 6.46
CA ILE A 85 -9.06 2.11 7.28
C ILE A 85 -8.98 0.59 7.09
N ALA A 86 -8.80 0.10 5.86
CA ALA A 86 -8.66 -1.33 5.58
C ALA A 86 -7.43 -1.93 6.28
N ILE A 87 -6.27 -1.27 6.19
CA ILE A 87 -5.04 -1.67 6.89
C ILE A 87 -5.26 -1.77 8.40
N ARG A 88 -5.96 -0.79 9.00
CA ARG A 88 -6.30 -0.83 10.42
C ARG A 88 -7.20 -2.01 10.80
N ARG A 89 -8.16 -2.34 9.93
CA ARG A 89 -9.08 -3.47 10.14
C ARG A 89 -8.37 -4.82 10.02
N PHE A 90 -7.29 -4.90 9.24
CA PHE A 90 -6.44 -6.09 9.14
C PHE A 90 -5.70 -6.42 10.45
N LYS A 91 -5.65 -5.49 11.43
CA LYS A 91 -5.10 -5.68 12.79
C LYS A 91 -3.62 -6.08 12.87
N ASN A 92 -2.88 -5.98 11.76
CA ASN A 92 -1.44 -6.17 11.74
C ASN A 92 -0.72 -4.81 11.89
N LYS A 93 0.09 -4.66 12.96
CA LYS A 93 0.80 -3.42 13.29
C LYS A 93 2.06 -3.19 12.46
N GLU A 94 2.58 -4.22 11.81
CA GLU A 94 3.75 -4.12 10.94
C GLU A 94 3.39 -3.52 9.58
N VAL A 95 2.12 -3.56 9.17
CA VAL A 95 1.68 -3.01 7.89
C VAL A 95 1.70 -1.49 7.93
N GLN A 96 2.46 -0.88 7.01
CA GLN A 96 2.63 0.56 6.89
C GLN A 96 1.98 1.08 5.62
N LEU A 97 1.37 2.27 5.69
CA LEU A 97 0.82 2.96 4.54
C LEU A 97 1.76 4.09 4.13
N PHE A 98 2.11 4.16 2.85
CA PHE A 98 2.87 5.24 2.26
C PHE A 98 2.03 5.97 1.21
N HIS A 99 2.10 7.30 1.19
CA HIS A 99 1.51 8.13 0.16
C HIS A 99 2.57 9.12 -0.35
N GLY A 100 2.89 9.06 -1.64
CA GLY A 100 3.94 9.91 -2.23
C GLY A 100 5.32 9.71 -1.60
N GLY A 101 5.61 8.51 -1.10
CA GLY A 101 6.87 8.18 -0.42
C GLY A 101 6.90 8.49 1.09
N PHE A 102 5.87 9.13 1.65
CA PHE A 102 5.81 9.45 3.08
C PHE A 102 4.88 8.50 3.84
N VAL A 103 5.27 8.11 5.05
CA VAL A 103 4.44 7.29 5.93
C VAL A 103 3.18 8.07 6.34
N VAL A 104 2.01 7.48 6.10
CA VAL A 104 0.72 7.99 6.55
C VAL A 104 0.43 7.41 7.93
N THR A 105 0.47 8.27 8.94
CA THR A 105 0.28 7.87 10.32
C THR A 105 -1.19 7.59 10.65
N ASN A 106 -1.40 6.81 11.71
CA ASN A 106 -2.71 6.61 12.33
C ASN A 106 -3.43 7.93 12.69
N LYS A 107 -2.69 8.97 13.06
CA LYS A 107 -3.26 10.30 13.35
C LYS A 107 -3.79 10.96 12.07
N GLN A 108 -3.00 10.94 10.99
CA GLN A 108 -3.42 11.48 9.70
C GLN A 108 -4.65 10.76 9.13
N ILE A 109 -4.74 9.43 9.26
CA ILE A 109 -5.95 8.70 8.87
C ILE A 109 -7.18 9.15 9.67
N LYS A 110 -7.05 9.37 10.98
CA LYS A 110 -8.17 9.90 11.79
C LYS A 110 -8.60 11.29 11.33
N MET A 111 -7.64 12.18 11.09
CA MET A 111 -7.92 13.52 10.58
C MET A 111 -8.66 13.49 9.23
N LEU A 112 -8.27 12.60 8.31
CA LEU A 112 -8.95 12.43 7.02
C LEU A 112 -10.41 11.93 7.18
N VAL A 113 -10.68 11.08 8.18
CA VAL A 113 -12.03 10.61 8.49
C VAL A 113 -12.88 11.76 9.04
N GLU A 114 -12.35 12.53 9.98
CA GLU A 114 -13.04 13.65 10.62
C GLU A 114 -13.36 14.78 9.63
N MET A 115 -12.42 15.12 8.74
CA MET A 115 -12.65 16.14 7.70
C MET A 115 -13.76 15.74 6.72
N GLY A 116 -13.91 14.45 6.41
CA GLY A 116 -14.97 13.96 5.53
C GLY A 116 -16.37 13.90 6.19
N GLN A 117 -16.47 14.14 7.50
CA GLN A 117 -17.72 14.15 8.25
C GLN A 117 -18.27 15.57 8.49
N GLN A 118 -17.54 16.61 8.08
CA GLN A 118 -18.05 17.97 8.19
C GLN A 118 -19.11 18.22 7.11
N PRO A 119 -20.35 18.57 7.46
CA PRO A 119 -21.35 18.96 6.48
C PRO A 119 -20.91 20.27 5.82
N SER A 120 -20.91 20.28 4.49
CA SER A 120 -20.83 21.49 3.65
C SER A 120 -22.05 22.37 3.85
#